data_AF-A0A7X8HZH5-F1
#
_entry.id   AF-A0A7X8HZH5-F1
#
_cell.length_a   1.000
_cell.length_b   1.000
_cell.length_c   1.000
_cell.angle_alpha   90.00
_cell.angle_beta   90.00
_cell.angle_gamma   90.00
#
_symmetry.space_group_name_H-M   'P 1'
#
loop_
_entity.id
_entity.type
_entity.pdbx_description
1 polymer ?
#
loop_
_entity_poly.entity_id
_entity_poly.type
_entity_poly.pdbx_seq_one_letter_code
_entity_poly.pdbx_strand_id
1 'polypeptide(L)'
;MKKVYFLVGSQNLYGPEALEVVRKQSQEMVDNLQNELKDVINIELLPTVIDSETCVEDMKIVNNDDDCIGIICWMHTFSPAKMWIKGLQILNKPMLHLHTQYNRELPYSTIDMDFMNLNQAAHGDREFGFIVSRLGIPREVAAGYYLNSNVLDKIRRFIRVAKAIQYSKNLKVAMFGNNMRDVSVTDGDRVESQIRFGWEVNYYGIGDLVELINNVTDAEVATKMSEYKEKYEFNTDDLDSVEVQAKYEVALDKFVAANGVGAFTDTFEDLHGMEQLPGLAVQNLMDKEIGFGPEGDYKTAALGPVLQMMARDKDGATGFIEDYTYDLTEGEELELASHMLEVPPAFAAEKPKIEVHPLGIGGKADPARLVFDGVSGKGIQVCMTDMGDRFRIVCAEIELVDIPKEMPNLPVARILYRHEPNFEIGTTAWLMAGGGHHSIVSTALDAADIKLFAHLTNTECIVIDKHTTEKDYYSY
;
A
#
# COMPACT_ATOMS: atom_id res chain seq x y z
N MET A 1 19.78 0.02 -1.47
CA MET A 1 18.78 0.02 -0.37
C MET A 1 18.31 1.45 -0.21
N LYS A 2 17.00 1.69 -0.05
CA LYS A 2 16.47 3.06 0.18
C LYS A 2 16.95 3.60 1.53
N LYS A 3 16.81 4.91 1.75
CA LYS A 3 17.27 5.59 2.96
C LYS A 3 16.29 6.62 3.51
N VAL A 4 16.48 6.95 4.78
CA VAL A 4 15.87 8.11 5.44
C VAL A 4 16.97 9.01 6.00
N TYR A 5 16.75 10.32 5.93
CA TYR A 5 17.65 11.26 6.60
C TYR A 5 17.20 11.52 8.03
N PHE A 6 18.14 11.50 8.97
CA PHE A 6 17.93 11.86 10.36
C PHE A 6 18.40 13.29 10.58
N LEU A 7 17.49 14.20 10.94
CA LEU A 7 17.75 15.61 11.16
C LEU A 7 17.63 15.94 12.64
N VAL A 8 18.65 16.62 13.17
CA VAL A 8 18.71 17.00 14.57
C VAL A 8 18.66 18.51 14.74
N GLY A 9 17.73 18.99 15.55
CA GLY A 9 17.57 20.41 15.85
C GLY A 9 18.34 20.87 17.06
N SER A 10 18.98 22.03 16.92
CA SER A 10 19.58 22.80 18.02
C SER A 10 19.60 24.30 17.70
N GLN A 11 20.47 25.07 18.37
CA GLN A 11 20.75 26.49 18.07
C GLN A 11 22.17 26.89 18.50
N ASN A 12 22.70 27.94 17.87
CA ASN A 12 24.04 28.47 18.14
C ASN A 12 24.25 29.00 19.57
N LEU A 13 23.17 29.34 20.28
CA LEU A 13 23.24 29.97 21.60
C LEU A 13 23.88 29.07 22.68
N TYR A 14 23.88 27.76 22.49
CA TYR A 14 24.48 26.80 23.43
C TYR A 14 26.00 26.68 23.33
N GLY A 15 26.62 27.31 22.32
CA GLY A 15 28.07 27.29 22.13
C GLY A 15 28.60 26.00 21.48
N PRO A 16 29.85 26.02 20.99
CA PRO A 16 30.43 24.94 20.20
C PRO A 16 30.62 23.64 20.98
N GLU A 17 30.89 23.71 22.29
CA GLU A 17 31.09 22.53 23.14
C GLU A 17 29.80 21.72 23.29
N ALA A 18 28.67 22.38 23.56
CA ALA A 18 27.37 21.72 23.62
C ALA A 18 26.97 21.13 22.26
N LEU A 19 27.22 21.85 21.16
CA LEU A 19 26.94 21.36 19.80
C LEU A 19 27.79 20.14 19.41
N GLU A 20 29.02 20.04 19.91
CA GLU A 20 29.84 18.83 19.77
C GLU A 20 29.19 17.62 20.46
N VAL A 21 28.69 17.82 21.69
CA VAL A 21 27.99 16.76 22.42
C VAL A 21 26.70 16.35 21.72
N VAL A 22 25.92 17.32 21.22
CA VAL A 22 24.73 17.05 20.41
C VAL A 22 25.10 16.20 19.18
N ARG A 23 26.15 16.57 18.44
CA ARG A 23 26.59 15.81 17.27
C ARG A 23 26.99 14.38 17.63
N LYS A 24 27.78 14.21 18.69
CA LYS A 24 28.21 12.89 19.16
C LYS A 24 27.01 12.02 19.56
N GLN A 25 26.10 12.55 20.38
CA GLN A 25 24.91 11.83 20.82
C GLN A 25 23.98 11.48 19.67
N SER A 26 23.88 12.38 18.67
CA SER A 26 23.10 12.14 17.45
C SER A 26 23.67 11.00 16.63
N GLN A 27 25.00 10.96 16.44
CA GLN A 27 25.66 9.88 15.71
C GLN A 27 25.46 8.53 16.43
N GLU A 28 25.66 8.49 17.75
CA GLU A 28 25.45 7.26 18.54
C GLU A 28 24.00 6.78 18.46
N MET A 29 23.02 7.69 18.46
CA MET A 29 21.61 7.32 18.29
C MET A 29 21.32 6.77 16.89
N VAL A 30 21.87 7.39 15.85
CA VAL A 30 21.72 6.91 14.46
C VAL A 30 22.37 5.54 14.30
N ASP A 31 23.57 5.32 14.85
CA ASP A 31 24.24 4.02 14.80
C ASP A 31 23.42 2.93 15.51
N ASN A 32 22.84 3.25 16.68
CA ASN A 32 21.98 2.33 17.41
C ASN A 32 20.68 2.03 16.63
N LEU A 33 20.02 3.04 16.07
CA LEU A 33 18.82 2.85 15.23
C LEU A 33 19.16 2.06 13.96
N GLN A 34 20.30 2.33 13.33
CA GLN A 34 20.78 1.62 12.16
C GLN A 34 20.99 0.13 12.47
N ASN A 35 21.51 -0.21 13.64
CA ASN A 35 21.66 -1.61 14.07
C ASN A 35 20.30 -2.32 14.20
N GLU A 36 19.29 -1.64 14.74
CA GLU A 36 17.91 -2.17 14.93
C GLU A 36 17.08 -2.23 13.64
N LEU A 37 17.48 -1.46 12.61
CA LEU A 37 16.73 -1.26 11.38
C LEU A 37 17.52 -1.61 10.10
N LYS A 38 18.70 -2.23 10.25
CA LYS A 38 19.64 -2.56 9.15
C LYS A 38 19.04 -3.39 8.02
N ASP A 39 18.04 -4.20 8.33
CA ASP A 39 17.38 -5.07 7.36
C ASP A 39 16.23 -4.35 6.64
N VAL A 40 15.84 -3.15 7.11
CA VAL A 40 14.65 -2.42 6.65
C VAL A 40 15.01 -1.13 5.91
N ILE A 41 16.01 -0.36 6.39
CA ILE A 41 16.40 0.93 5.83
C ILE A 41 17.87 1.31 6.14
N ASN A 42 18.44 2.23 5.34
CA ASN A 42 19.63 2.99 5.71
C ASN A 42 19.24 4.34 6.35
N ILE A 43 19.92 4.76 7.40
CA ILE A 43 19.70 6.00 8.13
C ILE A 43 20.94 6.88 8.00
N GLU A 44 20.80 8.04 7.37
CA GLU A 44 21.90 8.98 7.18
C GLU A 44 21.69 10.22 8.06
N LEU A 45 22.67 10.52 8.92
CA LEU A 45 22.66 11.73 9.74
C LEU A 45 23.08 12.95 8.91
N LEU A 46 22.26 14.00 8.89
CA LEU A 46 22.65 15.31 8.35
C LEU A 46 23.29 16.19 9.44
N PRO A 47 23.99 17.27 9.06
CA PRO A 47 24.48 18.26 10.01
C PRO A 47 23.37 18.75 10.95
N THR A 48 23.74 19.11 12.19
CA THR A 48 22.77 19.64 13.15
C THR A 48 22.22 20.98 12.66
N VAL A 49 20.89 21.08 12.58
CA VAL A 49 20.18 22.29 12.17
C VAL A 49 20.25 23.32 13.31
N ILE A 50 21.02 24.39 13.09
CA ILE A 50 21.29 25.46 14.07
C ILE A 50 20.75 26.83 13.65
N ASP A 51 20.36 26.97 12.38
CA ASP A 51 19.81 28.17 11.77
C ASP A 51 18.89 27.85 10.58
N SER A 52 18.32 28.89 9.97
CA SER A 52 17.37 28.73 8.88
C SER A 52 18.05 28.32 7.57
N GLU A 53 19.29 28.78 7.35
CA GLU A 53 20.08 28.46 6.17
C GLU A 53 20.40 26.97 6.12
N THR A 54 20.90 26.40 7.22
CA THR A 54 21.21 24.97 7.34
C THR A 54 19.97 24.11 7.08
N CYS A 55 18.82 24.48 7.68
CA CYS A 55 17.56 23.77 7.46
C CYS A 55 17.15 23.76 5.98
N VAL A 56 17.31 24.87 5.27
CA VAL A 56 16.95 24.95 3.84
C VAL A 56 17.87 24.08 2.98
N GLU A 57 19.17 24.07 3.27
CA GLU A 57 20.11 23.24 2.50
C GLU A 57 19.90 21.75 2.77
N ASP A 58 19.65 21.35 4.02
CA ASP A 58 19.33 19.96 4.36
C ASP A 58 18.07 19.48 3.63
N MET A 59 17.01 20.31 3.58
CA MET A 59 15.78 19.94 2.88
C MET A 59 15.95 19.88 1.35
N LYS A 60 16.87 20.67 0.77
CA LYS A 60 17.25 20.52 -0.65
C LYS A 60 17.98 19.22 -0.92
N ILE A 61 18.88 18.79 -0.02
CA ILE A 61 19.55 17.48 -0.10
C ILE A 61 18.49 16.37 -0.07
N VAL A 62 17.61 16.40 0.94
CA VAL A 62 16.50 15.45 1.12
C VAL A 62 15.63 15.33 -0.12
N ASN A 63 15.22 16.46 -0.71
CA ASN A 63 14.30 16.48 -1.84
C ASN A 63 14.93 16.00 -3.15
N ASN A 64 16.22 16.28 -3.36
CA ASN A 64 16.94 15.93 -4.60
C ASN A 64 17.53 14.52 -4.59
N ASP A 65 17.37 13.78 -3.50
CA ASP A 65 17.84 12.41 -3.37
C ASP A 65 16.70 11.41 -3.71
N ASP A 66 16.88 10.67 -4.81
CA ASP A 66 15.93 9.67 -5.30
C ASP A 66 15.87 8.40 -4.43
N ASP A 67 16.89 8.16 -3.60
CA ASP A 67 16.92 7.06 -2.64
C ASP A 67 16.34 7.44 -1.28
N CYS A 68 16.17 8.73 -1.00
CA CYS A 68 15.47 9.24 0.17
C CYS A 68 13.96 9.04 0.07
N ILE A 69 13.41 8.20 0.95
CA ILE A 69 11.96 7.95 1.08
C ILE A 69 11.27 8.83 2.12
N GLY A 70 12.03 9.54 2.94
CA GLY A 70 11.48 10.31 4.06
C GLY A 70 12.56 10.81 5.01
N ILE A 71 12.11 11.56 6.02
CA ILE A 71 12.98 12.10 7.07
C ILE A 71 12.50 11.73 8.46
N ILE A 72 13.44 11.65 9.39
CA ILE A 72 13.20 11.54 10.83
C ILE A 72 13.75 12.81 11.48
N CYS A 73 12.89 13.58 12.14
CA CYS A 73 13.27 14.82 12.83
C CYS A 73 13.26 14.60 14.35
N TRP A 74 14.29 15.09 15.04
CA TRP A 74 14.37 15.11 16.51
C TRP A 74 15.01 16.40 17.00
N MET A 75 14.36 17.12 17.91
CA MET A 75 14.93 18.32 18.52
C MET A 75 15.69 17.91 19.78
N HIS A 76 17.01 17.74 19.67
CA HIS A 76 17.86 17.37 20.80
C HIS A 76 17.79 18.45 21.90
N THR A 77 18.04 19.69 21.49
CA THR A 77 17.88 20.88 22.33
C THR A 77 16.66 21.70 21.88
N PHE A 78 16.45 22.88 22.47
CA PHE A 78 15.45 23.80 21.95
C PHE A 78 15.96 24.40 20.64
N SER A 79 15.29 24.07 19.54
CA SER A 79 15.54 24.63 18.22
C SER A 79 14.40 25.57 17.84
N PRO A 80 14.57 26.91 17.93
CA PRO A 80 13.52 27.87 17.62
C PRO A 80 12.83 27.60 16.28
N ALA A 81 11.55 27.25 16.32
CA ALA A 81 10.86 26.63 15.18
C ALA A 81 10.69 27.55 13.97
N LYS A 82 10.81 28.87 14.14
CA LYS A 82 10.83 29.82 13.02
C LYS A 82 11.97 29.54 12.02
N MET A 83 13.09 28.97 12.46
CA MET A 83 14.22 28.63 11.60
C MET A 83 13.87 27.49 10.63
N TRP A 84 12.95 26.61 11.03
CA TRP A 84 12.53 25.45 10.24
C TRP A 84 11.54 25.77 9.13
N ILE A 85 10.86 26.93 9.19
CA ILE A 85 9.72 27.25 8.31
C ILE A 85 10.09 27.12 6.83
N LYS A 86 11.19 27.76 6.40
CA LYS A 86 11.56 27.78 4.97
C LYS A 86 11.93 26.39 4.46
N GLY A 87 12.64 25.60 5.26
CA GLY A 87 13.00 24.22 4.91
C GLY A 87 11.78 23.31 4.87
N LEU A 88 10.93 23.36 5.90
CA LEU A 88 9.70 22.58 5.96
C LEU A 88 8.72 22.92 4.82
N GLN A 89 8.67 24.17 4.38
CA GLN A 89 7.80 24.60 3.26
C GLN A 89 8.22 24.00 1.91
N ILE A 90 9.48 23.61 1.74
CA ILE A 90 9.95 22.99 0.50
C ILE A 90 10.00 21.46 0.59
N LEU A 91 9.88 20.87 1.78
CA LEU A 91 9.93 19.41 1.98
C LEU A 91 8.83 18.72 1.17
N ASN A 92 9.23 17.77 0.32
CA ASN A 92 8.30 16.96 -0.49
C ASN A 92 8.34 15.46 -0.16
N LYS A 93 9.02 15.09 0.94
CA LYS A 93 9.13 13.71 1.42
C LYS A 93 8.34 13.52 2.73
N PRO A 94 7.81 12.31 2.99
CA PRO A 94 7.19 11.98 4.28
C PRO A 94 8.10 12.28 5.48
N MET A 95 7.48 12.67 6.60
CA MET A 95 8.20 13.00 7.84
C MET A 95 7.71 12.17 9.02
N LEU A 96 8.66 11.65 9.79
CA LEU A 96 8.45 11.16 11.14
C LEU A 96 9.08 12.14 12.13
N HIS A 97 8.31 12.54 13.15
CA HIS A 97 8.81 13.29 14.28
C HIS A 97 9.07 12.33 15.44
N LEU A 98 10.34 12.14 15.78
CA LEU A 98 10.78 11.28 16.87
C LEU A 98 10.90 12.10 18.15
N HIS A 99 9.87 12.03 19.01
CA HIS A 99 9.88 12.68 20.32
C HIS A 99 10.56 11.77 21.35
N THR A 100 11.89 11.92 21.47
CA THR A 100 12.75 11.04 22.26
C THR A 100 13.80 11.83 23.06
N GLN A 101 14.65 11.12 23.78
CA GLN A 101 15.82 11.64 24.47
C GLN A 101 16.99 10.66 24.32
N TYR A 102 18.22 11.17 24.34
CA TYR A 102 19.44 10.36 24.27
C TYR A 102 19.55 9.39 25.47
N ASN A 103 19.41 9.90 26.69
CA ASN A 103 19.42 9.10 27.91
C ASN A 103 18.01 8.57 28.24
N ARG A 104 17.96 7.32 28.72
CA ARG A 104 16.71 6.65 29.11
C ARG A 104 16.15 7.14 30.45
N GLU A 105 17.02 7.26 31.45
CA GLU A 105 16.65 7.65 32.81
C GLU A 105 17.21 9.02 33.16
N LEU A 106 16.51 9.75 34.02
CA LEU A 106 17.03 10.99 34.58
C LEU A 106 18.19 10.66 35.54
N PRO A 107 19.32 11.38 35.47
CA PRO A 107 20.42 11.19 36.41
C PRO A 107 20.08 11.90 37.74
N TYR A 108 19.13 11.37 38.51
CA TYR A 108 18.53 12.04 39.68
C TYR A 108 19.54 12.61 40.69
N SER A 109 20.66 11.92 40.92
CA SER A 109 21.68 12.34 41.87
C SER A 109 22.66 13.39 41.34
N THR A 110 22.73 13.59 40.02
CA THR A 110 23.75 14.45 39.37
C THR A 110 23.16 15.43 38.36
N ILE A 111 21.84 15.48 38.17
CA ILE A 111 21.21 16.41 37.24
C ILE A 111 21.46 17.86 37.66
N ASP A 112 21.96 18.66 36.72
CA ASP A 112 22.29 20.08 36.89
C ASP A 112 21.83 20.91 35.68
N MET A 113 22.19 22.19 35.66
CA MET A 113 21.79 23.09 34.58
C MET A 113 22.47 22.79 33.25
N ASP A 114 23.66 22.20 33.25
CA ASP A 114 24.34 21.81 32.01
C ASP A 114 23.62 20.63 31.37
N PHE A 115 23.22 19.64 32.18
CA PHE A 115 22.35 18.57 31.72
C PHE A 115 21.02 19.10 31.17
N MET A 116 20.36 20.04 31.88
CA MET A 116 19.08 20.63 31.46
C MET A 116 19.22 21.50 30.21
N ASN A 117 20.35 22.16 29.99
CA ASN A 117 20.62 22.92 28.78
C ASN A 117 20.95 22.02 27.57
N LEU A 118 21.40 20.81 27.80
CA LEU A 118 21.71 19.86 26.73
C LEU A 118 20.52 18.96 26.38
N ASN A 119 19.89 18.32 27.37
CA ASN A 119 18.89 17.27 27.16
C ASN A 119 17.48 17.85 27.31
N GLN A 120 17.06 18.64 26.33
CA GLN A 120 15.85 19.47 26.46
C GLN A 120 14.80 19.28 25.36
N ALA A 121 14.82 18.09 24.74
CA ALA A 121 13.82 17.64 23.78
C ALA A 121 12.37 17.73 24.30
N ALA A 122 12.18 17.63 25.63
CA ALA A 122 10.85 17.75 26.26
C ALA A 122 10.09 19.01 25.83
N HIS A 123 10.73 20.17 25.75
CA HIS A 123 10.10 21.39 25.22
C HIS A 123 10.58 21.75 23.81
N GLY A 124 11.77 21.33 23.39
CA GLY A 124 12.26 21.49 22.02
C GLY A 124 11.33 20.86 20.98
N ASP A 125 10.97 19.59 21.17
CA ASP A 125 10.07 18.88 20.26
C ASP A 125 8.65 19.44 20.30
N ARG A 126 8.19 20.01 21.43
CA ARG A 126 6.85 20.63 21.49
C ARG A 126 6.77 21.90 20.65
N GLU A 127 7.82 22.72 20.67
CA GLU A 127 7.95 23.91 19.82
C GLU A 127 8.03 23.53 18.34
N PHE A 128 8.81 22.51 17.98
CA PHE A 128 8.82 21.98 16.62
C PHE A 128 7.46 21.39 16.21
N GLY A 129 6.82 20.64 17.10
CA GLY A 129 5.49 20.08 16.88
C GLY A 129 4.44 21.16 16.59
N PHE A 130 4.53 22.33 17.24
CA PHE A 130 3.68 23.48 16.92
C PHE A 130 3.87 23.95 15.49
N ILE A 131 5.10 24.17 15.01
CA ILE A 131 5.29 24.72 13.66
C ILE A 131 4.86 23.75 12.57
N VAL A 132 5.13 22.46 12.74
CA VAL A 132 4.71 21.44 11.77
C VAL A 132 3.18 21.42 11.67
N SER A 133 2.48 21.43 12.80
CA SER A 133 1.01 21.48 12.80
C SER A 133 0.48 22.82 12.27
N ARG A 134 1.14 23.94 12.56
CA ARG A 134 0.77 25.28 12.06
C ARG A 134 0.91 25.39 10.54
N LEU A 135 1.86 24.67 9.94
CA LEU A 135 2.07 24.57 8.50
C LEU A 135 1.15 23.54 7.83
N GLY A 136 0.44 22.71 8.62
CA GLY A 136 -0.45 21.67 8.09
C GLY A 136 0.30 20.51 7.44
N ILE A 137 1.56 20.26 7.83
CA ILE A 137 2.37 19.18 7.26
C ILE A 137 2.00 17.85 7.94
N PRO A 138 1.55 16.83 7.17
CA PRO A 138 1.29 15.49 7.71
C PRO A 138 2.57 14.85 8.24
N ARG A 139 2.49 14.15 9.38
CA ARG A 139 3.63 13.45 9.97
C ARG A 139 3.20 12.29 10.84
N GLU A 140 4.04 11.25 10.91
CA GLU A 140 3.96 10.28 12.01
C GLU A 140 4.66 10.87 13.25
N VAL A 141 4.15 10.57 14.44
CA VAL A 141 4.83 10.90 15.70
C VAL A 141 5.12 9.63 16.48
N ALA A 142 6.41 9.39 16.76
CA ALA A 142 6.87 8.32 17.62
C ALA A 142 7.44 8.90 18.91
N ALA A 143 6.76 8.67 20.03
CA ALA A 143 7.14 9.22 21.33
C ALA A 143 7.56 8.13 22.31
N GLY A 144 8.73 8.29 22.93
CA GLY A 144 9.32 7.34 23.87
C GLY A 144 10.82 7.24 23.73
N TYR A 145 11.46 6.35 24.50
CA TYR A 145 12.88 6.06 24.31
C TYR A 145 13.10 5.35 22.98
N TYR A 146 14.02 5.84 22.16
CA TYR A 146 14.17 5.45 20.75
C TYR A 146 14.48 3.97 20.51
N LEU A 147 14.97 3.25 21.53
CA LEU A 147 15.23 1.80 21.47
C LEU A 147 14.11 0.94 22.09
N ASN A 148 13.03 1.54 22.58
CA ASN A 148 11.88 0.76 23.02
C ASN A 148 11.17 0.17 21.80
N SER A 149 10.70 -1.08 21.92
CA SER A 149 10.04 -1.82 20.84
C SER A 149 8.88 -1.04 20.21
N ASN A 150 8.01 -0.44 21.02
CA ASN A 150 6.87 0.33 20.53
C ASN A 150 7.27 1.57 19.68
N VAL A 151 8.43 2.17 19.93
CA VAL A 151 8.96 3.27 19.14
C VAL A 151 9.57 2.75 17.84
N LEU A 152 10.37 1.68 17.94
CA LEU A 152 10.95 1.01 16.76
C LEU A 152 9.86 0.50 15.81
N ASP A 153 8.75 -0.02 16.32
CA ASP A 153 7.64 -0.53 15.50
C ASP A 153 6.90 0.59 14.76
N LYS A 154 6.74 1.77 15.38
CA LYS A 154 6.24 2.97 14.71
C LYS A 154 7.18 3.45 13.61
N ILE A 155 8.49 3.44 13.86
CA ILE A 155 9.50 3.79 12.85
C ILE A 155 9.45 2.80 11.68
N ARG A 156 9.38 1.48 11.96
CA ARG A 156 9.24 0.44 10.92
C ARG A 156 7.97 0.62 10.09
N ARG A 157 6.83 0.93 10.73
CA ARG A 157 5.57 1.22 10.02
C ARG A 157 5.72 2.45 9.13
N PHE A 158 6.27 3.55 9.65
CA PHE A 158 6.54 4.75 8.85
C PHE A 158 7.42 4.44 7.63
N ILE A 159 8.50 3.66 7.81
CA ILE A 159 9.37 3.27 6.70
C ILE A 159 8.61 2.46 5.64
N ARG A 160 7.78 1.48 6.02
CA ARG A 160 6.96 0.70 5.06
C ARG A 160 6.00 1.60 4.28
N VAL A 161 5.29 2.49 4.97
CA VAL A 161 4.36 3.43 4.34
C VAL A 161 5.12 4.41 3.42
N ALA A 162 6.29 4.90 3.84
CA ALA A 162 7.12 5.78 3.03
C ALA A 162 7.64 5.08 1.75
N LYS A 163 8.03 3.79 1.83
CA LYS A 163 8.35 2.96 0.65
C LYS A 163 7.15 2.86 -0.30
N ALA A 164 5.95 2.59 0.23
CA ALA A 164 4.73 2.51 -0.55
C ALA A 164 4.35 3.84 -1.23
N ILE A 165 4.50 4.97 -0.54
CA ILE A 165 4.30 6.31 -1.12
C ILE A 165 5.32 6.58 -2.23
N GLN A 166 6.59 6.23 -2.04
CA GLN A 166 7.59 6.39 -3.10
C GLN A 166 7.26 5.52 -4.32
N TYR A 167 6.84 4.26 -4.11
CA TYR A 167 6.39 3.39 -5.20
C TYR A 167 5.19 3.99 -5.95
N SER A 168 4.17 4.43 -5.21
CA SER A 168 2.98 5.10 -5.74
C SER A 168 3.34 6.27 -6.65
N LYS A 169 4.31 7.10 -6.24
CA LYS A 169 4.70 8.31 -6.99
C LYS A 169 5.35 8.03 -8.36
N ASN A 170 5.74 6.77 -8.62
CA ASN A 170 6.37 6.34 -9.86
C ASN A 170 5.52 5.29 -10.61
N LEU A 171 4.27 5.06 -10.18
CA LEU A 171 3.42 4.01 -10.72
C LEU A 171 2.80 4.43 -12.05
N LYS A 172 2.94 3.56 -13.05
CA LYS A 172 2.26 3.66 -14.33
C LYS A 172 1.20 2.57 -14.46
N VAL A 173 0.01 2.96 -14.89
CA VAL A 173 -1.16 2.09 -15.06
C VAL A 173 -1.57 2.08 -16.53
N ALA A 174 -1.63 0.89 -17.12
CA ALA A 174 -2.13 0.72 -18.49
C ALA A 174 -3.59 0.27 -18.47
N MET A 175 -4.47 1.04 -19.11
CA MET A 175 -5.86 0.64 -19.32
C MET A 175 -6.01 0.00 -20.70
N PHE A 176 -6.26 -1.31 -20.76
CA PHE A 176 -6.65 -1.97 -22.01
C PHE A 176 -8.16 -1.87 -22.16
N GLY A 177 -8.60 -0.94 -23.01
CA GLY A 177 -10.00 -0.52 -23.07
C GLY A 177 -10.34 0.59 -22.06
N ASN A 178 -11.63 0.82 -21.84
CA ASN A 178 -12.14 1.84 -20.92
C ASN A 178 -12.96 1.17 -19.79
N ASN A 179 -13.47 1.96 -18.85
CA ASN A 179 -14.42 1.47 -17.85
C ASN A 179 -15.59 0.70 -18.48
N MET A 180 -16.10 -0.33 -17.78
CA MET A 180 -17.39 -0.93 -18.11
C MET A 180 -18.47 0.17 -18.18
N ARG A 181 -19.30 0.12 -19.22
CA ARG A 181 -20.33 1.12 -19.47
C ARG A 181 -21.29 1.24 -18.29
N ASP A 182 -21.69 2.48 -18.02
CA ASP A 182 -22.67 2.86 -17.00
C ASP A 182 -22.26 2.55 -15.54
N VAL A 183 -21.02 2.09 -15.30
CA VAL A 183 -20.45 1.89 -13.97
C VAL A 183 -19.91 3.22 -13.43
N SER A 184 -20.25 3.55 -12.18
CA SER A 184 -19.87 4.81 -11.54
C SER A 184 -18.56 4.70 -10.76
N VAL A 185 -18.46 3.77 -9.82
CA VAL A 185 -17.39 3.75 -8.81
C VAL A 185 -16.00 3.48 -9.38
N THR A 186 -15.90 2.84 -10.55
CA THR A 186 -14.61 2.57 -11.22
C THR A 186 -14.12 3.75 -12.07
N ASP A 187 -15.01 4.69 -12.41
CA ASP A 187 -14.65 5.96 -13.06
C ASP A 187 -14.04 6.94 -12.05
N GLY A 188 -13.50 8.06 -12.52
CA GLY A 188 -12.90 9.08 -11.66
C GLY A 188 -11.92 10.00 -12.37
N ASP A 189 -11.46 11.02 -11.65
CA ASP A 189 -10.49 11.98 -12.16
C ASP A 189 -9.06 11.40 -12.11
N ARG A 190 -8.63 10.86 -13.24
CA ARG A 190 -7.26 10.36 -13.45
C ARG A 190 -6.21 11.47 -13.28
N VAL A 191 -6.52 12.73 -13.62
CA VAL A 191 -5.61 13.86 -13.45
C VAL A 191 -5.41 14.17 -11.96
N GLU A 192 -6.48 14.23 -11.18
CA GLU A 192 -6.37 14.43 -9.72
C GLU A 192 -5.64 13.25 -9.08
N SER A 193 -5.82 12.01 -9.55
CA SER A 193 -5.07 10.85 -9.05
C SER A 193 -3.56 10.97 -9.30
N GLN A 194 -3.16 11.54 -10.44
CA GLN A 194 -1.75 11.79 -10.76
C GLN A 194 -1.18 12.91 -9.90
N ILE A 195 -1.92 14.01 -9.69
CA ILE A 195 -1.52 15.11 -8.80
C ILE A 195 -1.31 14.57 -7.37
N ARG A 196 -2.27 13.80 -6.86
CA ARG A 196 -2.30 13.32 -5.49
C ARG A 196 -1.27 12.22 -5.24
N PHE A 197 -1.28 11.17 -6.06
CA PHE A 197 -0.57 9.92 -5.80
C PHE A 197 0.60 9.66 -6.74
N GLY A 198 0.68 10.39 -7.86
CA GLY A 198 1.68 10.21 -8.92
C GLY A 198 1.33 9.13 -9.94
N TRP A 199 0.11 8.61 -9.92
CA TRP A 199 -0.32 7.53 -10.82
C TRP A 199 -0.47 8.04 -12.25
N GLU A 200 0.36 7.53 -13.16
CA GLU A 200 0.26 7.79 -14.59
C GLU A 200 -0.70 6.78 -15.24
N VAL A 201 -1.99 7.12 -15.32
CA VAL A 201 -3.03 6.24 -15.85
C VAL A 201 -3.32 6.55 -17.31
N ASN A 202 -2.93 5.66 -18.22
CA ASN A 202 -3.00 5.89 -19.66
C ASN A 202 -3.74 4.77 -20.39
N TYR A 203 -4.45 5.14 -21.45
CA TYR A 203 -5.17 4.23 -22.33
C TYR A 203 -4.24 3.58 -23.35
N TYR A 204 -4.45 2.29 -23.56
CA TYR A 204 -3.86 1.48 -24.63
C TYR A 204 -4.99 0.74 -25.36
N GLY A 205 -4.98 0.75 -26.69
CA GLY A 205 -5.98 0.02 -27.44
C GLY A 205 -5.77 -1.49 -27.26
N ILE A 206 -6.85 -2.27 -27.13
CA ILE A 206 -6.74 -3.73 -26.99
C ILE A 206 -5.96 -4.36 -28.15
N GLY A 207 -6.03 -3.75 -29.34
CA GLY A 207 -5.27 -4.14 -30.53
C GLY A 207 -3.74 -4.16 -30.33
N ASP A 208 -3.20 -3.27 -29.49
CA ASP A 208 -1.76 -3.22 -29.20
C ASP A 208 -1.32 -4.47 -28.43
N LEU A 209 -2.16 -4.94 -27.49
CA LEU A 209 -1.92 -6.20 -26.77
C LEU A 209 -2.11 -7.41 -27.69
N VAL A 210 -3.13 -7.38 -28.55
CA VAL A 210 -3.38 -8.44 -29.55
C VAL A 210 -2.18 -8.61 -30.50
N GLU A 211 -1.53 -7.53 -30.92
CA GLU A 211 -0.32 -7.61 -31.73
C GLU A 211 0.82 -8.33 -30.98
N LEU A 212 0.99 -8.04 -29.69
CA LEU A 212 1.98 -8.74 -28.86
C LEU A 212 1.65 -10.23 -28.71
N ILE A 213 0.38 -10.57 -28.48
CA ILE A 213 -0.11 -11.95 -28.39
C ILE A 213 0.18 -12.72 -29.67
N ASN A 214 -0.12 -12.14 -30.83
CA ASN A 214 0.11 -12.77 -32.13
C ASN A 214 1.59 -13.00 -32.45
N ASN A 215 2.49 -12.25 -31.80
CA ASN A 215 3.94 -12.38 -31.95
C ASN A 215 4.58 -13.29 -30.88
N VAL A 216 3.79 -13.89 -29.98
CA VAL A 216 4.31 -14.89 -29.02
C VAL A 216 4.67 -16.17 -29.76
N THR A 217 5.85 -16.69 -29.47
CA THR A 217 6.37 -17.90 -30.12
C THR A 217 5.97 -19.17 -29.36
N ASP A 218 5.85 -20.30 -30.06
CA ASP A 218 5.53 -21.60 -29.45
C ASP A 218 6.52 -22.00 -28.35
N ALA A 219 7.79 -21.60 -28.47
CA ALA A 219 8.81 -21.88 -27.46
C ALA A 219 8.57 -21.10 -26.14
N GLU A 220 8.09 -19.86 -26.23
CA GLU A 220 7.71 -19.06 -25.05
C GLU A 220 6.47 -19.63 -24.39
N VAL A 221 5.48 -20.07 -25.18
CA VAL A 221 4.28 -20.76 -24.67
C VAL A 221 4.67 -22.06 -23.96
N ALA A 222 5.52 -22.88 -24.57
CA ALA A 222 5.98 -24.14 -23.97
C ALA A 222 6.73 -23.93 -22.64
N THR A 223 7.51 -22.85 -22.55
CA THR A 223 8.19 -22.44 -21.32
C THR A 223 7.16 -22.08 -20.24
N LYS A 224 6.19 -21.22 -20.58
CA LYS A 224 5.13 -20.81 -19.66
C LYS A 224 4.26 -21.99 -19.18
N MET A 225 3.91 -22.90 -20.09
CA MET A 225 3.18 -24.13 -19.75
C MET A 225 3.98 -25.04 -18.81
N SER A 226 5.31 -25.04 -18.90
CA SER A 226 6.17 -25.79 -17.98
C SER A 226 6.17 -25.17 -16.59
N GLU A 227 6.22 -23.83 -16.50
CA GLU A 227 6.07 -23.11 -15.23
C GLU A 227 4.72 -23.40 -14.57
N TYR A 228 3.63 -23.45 -15.35
CA TYR A 228 2.31 -23.81 -14.84
C TYR A 228 2.28 -25.23 -14.25
N LYS A 229 2.91 -26.20 -14.91
CA LYS A 229 2.97 -27.59 -14.42
C LYS A 229 3.76 -27.73 -13.12
N GLU A 230 4.76 -26.88 -12.92
CA GLU A 230 5.50 -26.82 -11.67
C GLU A 230 4.65 -26.19 -10.56
N LYS A 231 4.11 -25.00 -10.82
CA LYS A 231 3.38 -24.18 -9.83
C LYS A 231 2.00 -24.72 -9.45
N TYR A 232 1.29 -25.36 -10.37
CA TYR A 232 -0.14 -25.67 -10.22
C TYR A 232 -0.46 -27.15 -10.46
N GLU A 233 -1.68 -27.55 -10.08
CA GLU A 233 -2.26 -28.82 -10.48
C GLU A 233 -3.16 -28.60 -11.70
N PHE A 234 -3.01 -29.41 -12.75
CA PHE A 234 -3.90 -29.32 -13.91
C PHE A 234 -5.14 -30.17 -13.65
N ASN A 235 -6.30 -29.52 -13.57
CA ASN A 235 -7.61 -30.15 -13.39
C ASN A 235 -8.49 -29.93 -14.63
N THR A 236 -7.89 -30.13 -15.81
CA THR A 236 -8.54 -30.03 -17.12
C THR A 236 -7.74 -30.78 -18.17
N ASP A 237 -8.44 -31.35 -19.17
CA ASP A 237 -7.83 -31.93 -20.37
C ASP A 237 -7.78 -30.92 -21.54
N ASP A 238 -8.45 -29.76 -21.41
CA ASP A 238 -8.45 -28.70 -22.43
C ASP A 238 -7.18 -27.85 -22.34
N LEU A 239 -6.08 -28.40 -22.83
CA LEU A 239 -4.78 -27.73 -22.85
C LEU A 239 -4.73 -26.55 -23.82
N ASP A 240 -5.53 -26.56 -24.88
CA ASP A 240 -5.57 -25.49 -25.88
C ASP A 240 -6.02 -24.18 -25.21
N SER A 241 -7.08 -24.24 -24.39
CA SER A 241 -7.56 -23.09 -23.62
C SER A 241 -6.54 -22.58 -22.60
N VAL A 242 -5.73 -23.47 -22.01
CA VAL A 242 -4.65 -23.07 -21.09
C VAL A 242 -3.49 -22.42 -21.86
N GLU A 243 -3.15 -22.91 -23.05
CA GLU A 243 -2.12 -22.33 -23.91
C GLU A 243 -2.48 -20.91 -24.38
N VAL A 244 -3.77 -20.61 -24.58
CA VAL A 244 -4.24 -19.24 -24.85
C VAL A 244 -3.90 -18.30 -23.70
N GLN A 245 -4.18 -18.69 -22.45
CA GLN A 245 -3.80 -17.89 -21.28
C GLN A 245 -2.28 -17.77 -21.12
N ALA A 246 -1.53 -18.83 -21.43
CA ALA A 246 -0.07 -18.78 -21.44
C ALA A 246 0.47 -17.74 -22.45
N LYS A 247 -0.14 -17.64 -23.65
CA LYS A 247 0.18 -16.60 -24.63
C LYS A 247 -0.12 -15.20 -24.08
N TYR A 248 -1.26 -15.02 -23.41
CA TYR A 248 -1.63 -13.73 -22.81
C TYR A 248 -0.63 -13.32 -21.73
N GLU A 249 -0.23 -14.23 -20.85
CA GLU A 249 0.74 -13.93 -19.80
C GLU A 249 2.09 -13.53 -20.40
N VAL A 250 2.58 -14.24 -21.43
CA VAL A 250 3.85 -13.88 -22.10
C VAL A 250 3.75 -12.49 -22.75
N ALA A 251 2.65 -12.19 -23.43
CA ALA A 251 2.44 -10.89 -24.06
C ALA A 251 2.35 -9.75 -23.04
N LEU A 252 1.64 -9.96 -21.93
CA LEU A 252 1.52 -9.02 -20.83
C LEU A 252 2.87 -8.83 -20.12
N ASP A 253 3.64 -9.89 -19.85
CA ASP A 253 4.99 -9.79 -19.30
C ASP A 253 5.89 -8.92 -20.19
N LYS A 254 5.84 -9.12 -21.52
CA LYS A 254 6.56 -8.28 -22.50
C LYS A 254 6.08 -6.83 -22.48
N PHE A 255 4.77 -6.60 -22.44
CA PHE A 255 4.18 -5.27 -22.39
C PHE A 255 4.60 -4.52 -21.11
N VAL A 256 4.49 -5.19 -19.96
CA VAL A 256 4.88 -4.70 -18.64
C VAL A 256 6.34 -4.25 -18.64
N ALA A 257 7.23 -5.12 -19.11
CA ALA A 257 8.66 -4.83 -19.18
C ALA A 257 8.99 -3.69 -20.15
N ALA A 258 8.35 -3.65 -21.33
CA ALA A 258 8.64 -2.65 -22.35
C ALA A 258 8.17 -1.23 -21.97
N ASN A 259 7.03 -1.13 -21.26
CA ASN A 259 6.42 0.15 -20.90
C ASN A 259 6.73 0.59 -19.46
N GLY A 260 7.30 -0.30 -18.64
CA GLY A 260 7.54 -0.04 -17.21
C GLY A 260 6.25 0.20 -16.43
N VAL A 261 5.17 -0.52 -16.78
CA VAL A 261 3.89 -0.42 -16.06
C VAL A 261 3.92 -1.28 -14.81
N GLY A 262 3.36 -0.77 -13.71
CA GLY A 262 3.26 -1.51 -12.45
C GLY A 262 1.86 -2.04 -12.20
N ALA A 263 0.88 -1.63 -13.00
CA ALA A 263 -0.49 -2.12 -12.95
C ALA A 263 -1.17 -2.01 -14.31
N PHE A 264 -2.26 -2.77 -14.49
CA PHE A 264 -3.11 -2.65 -15.65
C PHE A 264 -4.58 -2.95 -15.34
N THR A 265 -5.45 -2.59 -16.27
CA THR A 265 -6.86 -2.98 -16.26
C THR A 265 -7.20 -3.69 -17.56
N ASP A 266 -8.27 -4.48 -17.56
CA ASP A 266 -8.94 -4.93 -18.77
C ASP A 266 -10.41 -4.49 -18.76
N THR A 267 -11.16 -4.90 -19.76
CA THR A 267 -12.62 -4.82 -19.74
C THR A 267 -13.20 -5.91 -20.63
N PHE A 268 -14.12 -6.71 -20.13
CA PHE A 268 -14.79 -7.73 -20.94
C PHE A 268 -15.65 -7.13 -22.06
N GLU A 269 -15.92 -5.82 -22.04
CA GLU A 269 -16.66 -5.12 -23.09
C GLU A 269 -15.81 -4.73 -24.31
N ASP A 270 -14.47 -4.88 -24.23
CA ASP A 270 -13.53 -4.64 -25.34
C ASP A 270 -12.47 -5.75 -25.44
N LEU A 271 -12.89 -6.89 -26.02
CA LEU A 271 -12.03 -8.05 -26.26
C LEU A 271 -11.82 -8.30 -27.76
N HIS A 272 -11.83 -7.25 -28.59
CA HIS A 272 -11.64 -7.40 -30.03
C HIS A 272 -10.24 -7.95 -30.35
N GLY A 273 -10.19 -9.07 -31.09
CA GLY A 273 -8.93 -9.77 -31.40
C GLY A 273 -8.45 -10.75 -30.32
N MET A 274 -9.05 -10.72 -29.12
CA MET A 274 -8.81 -11.71 -28.06
C MET A 274 -9.70 -12.95 -28.29
N GLU A 275 -9.20 -14.11 -27.91
CA GLU A 275 -9.88 -15.41 -27.97
C GLU A 275 -10.66 -15.71 -26.69
N GLN A 276 -10.12 -15.30 -25.54
CA GLN A 276 -10.66 -15.47 -24.18
C GLN A 276 -10.57 -14.13 -23.42
N LEU A 277 -11.27 -14.03 -22.29
CA LEU A 277 -10.96 -13.03 -21.27
C LEU A 277 -9.68 -13.45 -20.51
N PRO A 278 -8.73 -12.54 -20.21
CA PRO A 278 -7.55 -12.88 -19.39
C PRO A 278 -7.94 -13.30 -17.96
N GLY A 279 -7.65 -14.54 -17.58
CA GLY A 279 -7.92 -15.11 -16.25
C GLY A 279 -6.65 -15.57 -15.56
N LEU A 280 -6.25 -16.82 -15.84
CA LEU A 280 -5.00 -17.41 -15.34
C LEU A 280 -3.78 -16.49 -15.52
N ALA A 281 -3.68 -15.82 -16.68
CA ALA A 281 -2.62 -14.86 -16.96
C ALA A 281 -2.58 -13.70 -15.95
N VAL A 282 -3.74 -13.14 -15.62
CA VAL A 282 -3.88 -12.02 -14.67
C VAL A 282 -3.57 -12.46 -13.25
N GLN A 283 -4.07 -13.64 -12.84
CA GLN A 283 -3.79 -14.20 -11.52
C GLN A 283 -2.28 -14.37 -11.28
N ASN A 284 -1.54 -14.85 -12.28
CA ASN A 284 -0.08 -14.97 -12.20
C ASN A 284 0.66 -13.63 -12.23
N LEU A 285 0.15 -12.62 -12.93
CA LEU A 285 0.73 -11.28 -12.90
C LEU A 285 0.57 -10.63 -11.53
N MET A 286 -0.57 -10.84 -10.86
CA MET A 286 -0.74 -10.39 -9.48
C MET A 286 0.18 -11.12 -8.48
N ASP A 287 0.53 -12.39 -8.73
CA ASP A 287 1.57 -13.14 -7.99
C ASP A 287 2.97 -12.51 -8.15
N LYS A 288 3.21 -11.83 -9.29
CA LYS A 288 4.42 -11.03 -9.56
C LYS A 288 4.29 -9.58 -9.06
N GLU A 289 3.29 -9.28 -8.25
CA GLU A 289 3.00 -7.95 -7.70
C GLU A 289 2.69 -6.88 -8.76
N ILE A 290 2.19 -7.30 -9.94
CA ILE A 290 1.62 -6.38 -10.92
C ILE A 290 0.17 -6.13 -10.55
N GLY A 291 -0.18 -4.86 -10.36
CA GLY A 291 -1.53 -4.45 -10.01
C GLY A 291 -2.53 -4.79 -11.11
N PHE A 292 -3.73 -5.20 -10.69
CA PHE A 292 -4.85 -5.45 -11.59
C PHE A 292 -6.12 -4.84 -11.02
N GLY A 293 -6.92 -4.27 -11.90
CA GLY A 293 -8.28 -3.81 -11.59
C GLY A 293 -9.16 -4.17 -12.77
N PRO A 294 -10.24 -4.94 -12.54
CA PRO A 294 -11.08 -5.40 -13.63
C PRO A 294 -12.03 -4.29 -14.10
N GLU A 295 -12.63 -4.46 -15.28
CA GLU A 295 -13.62 -3.54 -15.86
C GLU A 295 -13.18 -2.07 -15.96
N GLY A 296 -11.88 -1.84 -16.19
CA GLY A 296 -11.30 -0.51 -16.27
C GLY A 296 -11.12 0.19 -14.93
N ASP A 297 -11.19 -0.54 -13.80
CA ASP A 297 -10.98 0.04 -12.47
C ASP A 297 -9.51 0.38 -12.20
N TYR A 298 -9.12 1.55 -12.68
CA TYR A 298 -7.76 2.06 -12.52
C TYR A 298 -7.39 2.34 -11.06
N LYS A 299 -8.37 2.64 -10.19
CA LYS A 299 -8.11 2.99 -8.79
C LYS A 299 -7.70 1.75 -8.02
N THR A 300 -8.44 0.65 -8.19
CA THR A 300 -8.11 -0.64 -7.60
C THR A 300 -6.82 -1.20 -8.20
N ALA A 301 -6.64 -1.10 -9.52
CA ALA A 301 -5.41 -1.49 -10.19
C ALA A 301 -4.18 -0.78 -9.62
N ALA A 302 -4.29 0.53 -9.35
CA ALA A 302 -3.20 1.31 -8.80
C ALA A 302 -2.96 1.06 -7.31
N LEU A 303 -4.04 0.94 -6.52
CA LEU A 303 -3.96 0.76 -5.08
C LEU A 303 -3.39 -0.61 -4.69
N GLY A 304 -3.76 -1.68 -5.41
CA GLY A 304 -3.30 -3.04 -5.17
C GLY A 304 -1.79 -3.17 -4.95
N PRO A 305 -0.94 -2.82 -5.93
CA PRO A 305 0.50 -2.98 -5.82
C PRO A 305 1.13 -1.97 -4.85
N VAL A 306 0.49 -0.83 -4.58
CA VAL A 306 0.91 0.10 -3.51
C VAL A 306 0.76 -0.57 -2.14
N LEU A 307 -0.35 -1.29 -1.90
CA LEU A 307 -0.55 -2.03 -0.67
C LEU A 307 0.32 -3.29 -0.61
N GLN A 308 0.54 -4.00 -1.72
CA GLN A 308 1.51 -5.10 -1.78
C GLN A 308 2.92 -4.62 -1.43
N MET A 309 3.38 -3.48 -1.97
CA MET A 309 4.65 -2.86 -1.60
C MET A 309 4.75 -2.58 -0.10
N MET A 310 3.65 -2.14 0.52
CA MET A 310 3.59 -1.90 1.96
C MET A 310 3.66 -3.21 2.77
N ALA A 311 3.14 -4.30 2.22
CA ALA A 311 3.03 -5.62 2.84
C ALA A 311 4.28 -6.51 2.67
N ARG A 312 5.18 -6.23 1.71
CA ARG A 312 6.34 -7.08 1.33
C ARG A 312 7.19 -7.64 2.49
N ASP A 313 7.32 -6.90 3.59
CA ASP A 313 8.12 -7.30 4.76
C ASP A 313 7.27 -7.97 5.87
N LYS A 314 6.02 -8.38 5.57
CA LYS A 314 5.07 -9.01 6.49
C LYS A 314 4.55 -10.33 5.92
N ASP A 315 4.27 -11.28 6.80
CA ASP A 315 3.56 -12.50 6.44
C ASP A 315 2.07 -12.20 6.21
N GLY A 316 1.46 -12.90 5.26
CA GLY A 316 0.03 -12.80 4.94
C GLY A 316 -0.23 -12.55 3.45
N ALA A 317 -1.51 -12.52 3.09
CA ALA A 317 -1.96 -12.28 1.72
C ALA A 317 -2.33 -10.81 1.53
N THR A 318 -2.13 -10.27 0.33
CA THR A 318 -2.63 -8.96 -0.10
C THR A 318 -2.95 -8.98 -1.58
N GLY A 319 -4.18 -8.62 -1.97
CA GLY A 319 -4.56 -8.58 -3.36
C GLY A 319 -6.02 -8.23 -3.61
N PHE A 320 -6.37 -8.16 -4.89
CA PHE A 320 -7.70 -7.80 -5.37
C PHE A 320 -8.78 -8.83 -4.99
N ILE A 321 -9.97 -8.34 -4.63
CA ILE A 321 -11.19 -9.09 -4.35
C ILE A 321 -12.43 -8.23 -4.68
N GLU A 322 -13.52 -8.89 -5.08
CA GLU A 322 -14.88 -8.33 -5.12
C GLU A 322 -15.81 -9.11 -4.18
N ASP A 323 -16.62 -8.36 -3.43
CA ASP A 323 -17.77 -8.81 -2.64
C ASP A 323 -18.84 -9.49 -3.55
N TYR A 324 -18.97 -10.83 -3.52
CA TYR A 324 -19.81 -11.57 -4.50
C TYR A 324 -21.20 -11.94 -3.99
N THR A 325 -21.29 -12.56 -2.81
CA THR A 325 -22.57 -13.02 -2.26
C THR A 325 -22.52 -13.28 -0.76
N TYR A 326 -23.69 -13.35 -0.12
CA TYR A 326 -23.82 -13.48 1.33
C TYR A 326 -24.41 -14.83 1.76
N ASP A 327 -23.89 -15.37 2.87
CA ASP A 327 -24.62 -16.27 3.76
C ASP A 327 -25.20 -15.43 4.90
N LEU A 328 -26.53 -15.29 4.96
CA LEU A 328 -27.23 -14.46 5.95
C LEU A 328 -27.90 -15.31 7.03
N THR A 329 -27.29 -16.44 7.38
CA THR A 329 -27.71 -17.21 8.56
C THR A 329 -27.52 -16.34 9.81
N GLU A 330 -28.62 -16.08 10.53
CA GLU A 330 -28.65 -15.15 11.68
C GLU A 330 -27.56 -15.48 12.72
N GLY A 331 -26.70 -14.50 12.99
CA GLY A 331 -25.57 -14.60 13.93
C GLY A 331 -24.33 -15.31 13.40
N GLU A 332 -24.38 -15.81 12.17
CA GLU A 332 -23.31 -16.52 11.48
C GLU A 332 -23.05 -15.92 10.10
N GLU A 333 -23.38 -14.65 9.88
CA GLU A 333 -23.30 -14.01 8.58
C GLU A 333 -21.88 -14.02 8.01
N LEU A 334 -21.77 -14.33 6.72
CA LEU A 334 -20.52 -14.43 5.98
C LEU A 334 -20.66 -13.80 4.59
N GLU A 335 -19.56 -13.26 4.11
CA GLU A 335 -19.41 -12.76 2.75
C GLU A 335 -18.45 -13.62 1.96
N LEU A 336 -18.96 -14.22 0.89
CA LEU A 336 -18.15 -14.92 -0.11
C LEU A 336 -17.69 -13.90 -1.13
N ALA A 337 -16.38 -13.81 -1.29
CA ALA A 337 -15.74 -12.84 -2.16
C ALA A 337 -14.84 -13.54 -3.17
N SER A 338 -14.84 -13.03 -4.40
CA SER A 338 -14.23 -13.68 -5.56
C SER A 338 -14.03 -12.65 -6.69
N HIS A 339 -13.85 -13.13 -7.91
CA HIS A 339 -14.06 -12.38 -9.14
C HIS A 339 -14.44 -13.34 -10.26
N MET A 340 -14.73 -12.82 -11.46
CA MET A 340 -15.12 -13.69 -12.58
C MET A 340 -14.02 -14.68 -12.96
N LEU A 341 -12.74 -14.30 -12.82
CA LEU A 341 -11.57 -15.17 -12.97
C LEU A 341 -10.45 -14.82 -11.97
N GLU A 342 -10.26 -13.53 -11.71
CA GLU A 342 -8.98 -12.89 -11.41
C GLU A 342 -8.70 -12.78 -9.91
N VAL A 343 -8.85 -13.88 -9.16
CA VAL A 343 -8.48 -13.90 -7.74
C VAL A 343 -6.98 -14.22 -7.58
N PRO A 344 -6.18 -13.39 -6.88
CA PRO A 344 -4.74 -13.60 -6.75
C PRO A 344 -4.40 -14.89 -5.97
N PRO A 345 -3.43 -15.70 -6.43
CA PRO A 345 -3.03 -16.93 -5.74
C PRO A 345 -2.33 -16.67 -4.40
N ALA A 346 -1.98 -15.42 -4.08
CA ALA A 346 -1.51 -15.02 -2.76
C ALA A 346 -2.51 -15.38 -1.64
N PHE A 347 -3.80 -15.53 -1.96
CA PHE A 347 -4.81 -15.98 -1.02
C PHE A 347 -4.93 -17.50 -0.90
N ALA A 348 -4.25 -18.30 -1.72
CA ALA A 348 -4.47 -19.74 -1.76
C ALA A 348 -3.97 -20.44 -0.48
N ALA A 349 -4.84 -21.20 0.18
CA ALA A 349 -4.47 -22.03 1.33
C ALA A 349 -3.82 -23.36 0.91
N GLU A 350 -4.04 -23.78 -0.34
CA GLU A 350 -3.52 -25.00 -0.93
C GLU A 350 -2.95 -24.74 -2.34
N LYS A 351 -2.33 -25.76 -2.95
CA LYS A 351 -1.80 -25.65 -4.32
C LYS A 351 -2.94 -25.36 -5.30
N PRO A 352 -2.97 -24.21 -6.00
CA PRO A 352 -4.06 -23.88 -6.90
C PRO A 352 -4.21 -24.87 -8.07
N LYS A 353 -5.46 -25.06 -8.51
CA LYS A 353 -5.82 -25.91 -9.65
C LYS A 353 -6.13 -25.07 -10.88
N ILE A 354 -5.57 -25.43 -12.03
CA ILE A 354 -5.96 -24.86 -13.32
C ILE A 354 -7.21 -25.58 -13.81
N GLU A 355 -8.28 -24.84 -14.01
CA GLU A 355 -9.56 -25.34 -14.54
C GLU A 355 -10.02 -24.48 -15.73
N VAL A 356 -10.79 -25.08 -16.63
CA VAL A 356 -11.40 -24.40 -17.80
C VAL A 356 -12.91 -24.56 -17.69
N HIS A 357 -13.64 -23.44 -17.70
CA HIS A 357 -15.09 -23.42 -17.57
C HIS A 357 -15.72 -22.36 -18.47
N PRO A 358 -16.97 -22.55 -18.92
CA PRO A 358 -17.67 -21.54 -19.69
C PRO A 358 -17.83 -20.21 -18.96
N LEU A 359 -17.61 -19.10 -19.69
CA LEU A 359 -17.90 -17.75 -19.24
C LEU A 359 -18.70 -17.01 -20.32
N GLY A 360 -19.98 -16.76 -20.04
CA GLY A 360 -20.84 -16.03 -20.98
C GLY A 360 -20.52 -14.53 -21.08
N ILE A 361 -19.93 -13.96 -20.03
CA ILE A 361 -19.53 -12.55 -19.95
C ILE A 361 -18.36 -12.32 -20.93
N GLY A 362 -18.45 -11.27 -21.74
CA GLY A 362 -17.47 -10.98 -22.83
C GLY A 362 -17.67 -11.78 -24.12
N GLY A 363 -18.49 -12.85 -24.12
CA GLY A 363 -18.87 -13.59 -25.33
C GLY A 363 -17.69 -14.27 -26.05
N LYS A 364 -16.74 -14.79 -25.28
CA LYS A 364 -15.50 -15.42 -25.75
C LYS A 364 -15.45 -16.92 -25.46
N ALA A 365 -14.37 -17.57 -25.88
CA ALA A 365 -14.13 -18.98 -25.55
C ALA A 365 -13.90 -19.17 -24.05
N ASP A 366 -14.04 -20.41 -23.58
CA ASP A 366 -13.94 -20.80 -22.17
C ASP A 366 -12.53 -20.50 -21.64
N PRO A 367 -12.36 -19.56 -20.69
CA PRO A 367 -11.05 -19.18 -20.18
C PRO A 367 -10.52 -20.18 -19.13
N ALA A 368 -9.21 -20.40 -19.12
CA ALA A 368 -8.55 -21.07 -18.00
C ALA A 368 -8.36 -20.12 -16.81
N ARG A 369 -8.54 -20.63 -15.59
CA ARG A 369 -8.34 -19.91 -14.32
C ARG A 369 -7.71 -20.79 -13.26
N LEU A 370 -7.14 -20.18 -12.22
CA LEU A 370 -6.81 -20.84 -10.95
C LEU A 370 -8.05 -20.89 -10.05
N VAL A 371 -8.29 -22.06 -9.47
CA VAL A 371 -9.34 -22.34 -8.48
C VAL A 371 -8.69 -22.84 -7.20
N PHE A 372 -9.08 -22.26 -6.06
CA PHE A 372 -8.60 -22.58 -4.73
C PHE A 372 -9.50 -22.00 -3.65
N ASP A 373 -9.38 -22.54 -2.43
CA ASP A 373 -9.93 -21.95 -1.22
C ASP A 373 -8.92 -21.00 -0.56
N GLY A 374 -9.46 -19.89 -0.03
CA GLY A 374 -8.70 -18.82 0.61
C GLY A 374 -8.08 -19.18 1.96
N VAL A 375 -7.01 -18.46 2.32
CA VAL A 375 -6.45 -18.43 3.67
C VAL A 375 -7.41 -17.80 4.66
N SER A 376 -7.26 -18.16 5.94
CA SER A 376 -7.97 -17.57 7.07
C SER A 376 -7.09 -16.58 7.85
N GLY A 377 -7.72 -15.74 8.67
CA GLY A 377 -7.04 -14.82 9.57
C GLY A 377 -7.66 -13.42 9.62
N LYS A 378 -7.21 -12.64 10.60
CA LYS A 378 -7.59 -11.23 10.69
C LYS A 378 -7.04 -10.46 9.51
N GLY A 379 -7.83 -9.55 8.97
CA GLY A 379 -7.43 -8.74 7.85
C GLY A 379 -8.20 -7.44 7.77
N ILE A 380 -8.00 -6.77 6.64
CA ILE A 380 -8.67 -5.55 6.26
C ILE A 380 -9.17 -5.66 4.82
N GLN A 381 -10.29 -5.01 4.54
CA GLN A 381 -10.81 -4.74 3.21
C GLN A 381 -10.66 -3.25 2.93
N VAL A 382 -10.00 -2.89 1.81
CA VAL A 382 -9.67 -1.50 1.49
C VAL A 382 -10.19 -1.13 0.11
N CYS A 383 -11.01 -0.09 0.04
CA CYS A 383 -11.49 0.49 -1.21
C CYS A 383 -11.11 1.97 -1.29
N MET A 384 -10.72 2.43 -2.49
CA MET A 384 -10.52 3.86 -2.77
C MET A 384 -11.61 4.35 -3.72
N THR A 385 -12.31 5.40 -3.31
CA THR A 385 -13.34 6.05 -4.11
C THR A 385 -13.02 7.51 -4.38
N ASP A 386 -13.47 7.97 -5.54
CA ASP A 386 -13.42 9.38 -5.92
C ASP A 386 -14.77 10.02 -5.58
N MET A 387 -14.76 10.95 -4.62
CA MET A 387 -15.96 11.67 -4.17
C MET A 387 -16.22 12.92 -5.02
N GLY A 388 -15.42 13.14 -6.07
CA GLY A 388 -15.47 14.28 -6.98
C GLY A 388 -14.57 15.45 -6.55
N ASP A 389 -14.61 15.83 -5.27
CA ASP A 389 -13.77 16.92 -4.72
C ASP A 389 -12.53 16.42 -3.95
N ARG A 390 -12.47 15.11 -3.68
CA ARG A 390 -11.40 14.43 -2.95
C ARG A 390 -11.46 12.92 -3.17
N PHE A 391 -10.35 12.23 -2.92
CA PHE A 391 -10.34 10.79 -2.72
C PHE A 391 -10.65 10.41 -1.27
N ARG A 392 -11.33 9.29 -1.11
CA ARG A 392 -11.64 8.66 0.17
C ARG A 392 -11.16 7.22 0.14
N ILE A 393 -10.51 6.79 1.23
CA ILE A 393 -10.21 5.38 1.49
C ILE A 393 -11.21 4.87 2.53
N VAL A 394 -11.91 3.79 2.22
CA VAL A 394 -12.74 3.05 3.18
C VAL A 394 -11.97 1.78 3.55
N CYS A 395 -11.73 1.57 4.84
CA CYS A 395 -10.96 0.46 5.37
C CYS A 395 -11.78 -0.26 6.45
N ALA A 396 -12.27 -1.45 6.16
CA ALA A 396 -13.01 -2.28 7.11
C ALA A 396 -12.09 -3.35 7.71
N GLU A 397 -12.11 -3.52 9.03
CA GLU A 397 -11.56 -4.72 9.68
C GLU A 397 -12.47 -5.91 9.39
N ILE A 398 -11.87 -7.01 8.96
CA ILE A 398 -12.56 -8.26 8.63
C ILE A 398 -11.81 -9.46 9.22
N GLU A 399 -12.48 -10.60 9.29
CA GLU A 399 -11.87 -11.89 9.60
C GLU A 399 -12.13 -12.86 8.46
N LEU A 400 -11.08 -13.24 7.74
CA LEU A 400 -11.15 -14.32 6.76
C LEU A 400 -11.31 -15.65 7.50
N VAL A 401 -12.26 -16.46 7.08
CA VAL A 401 -12.60 -17.74 7.70
C VAL A 401 -12.41 -18.89 6.71
N ASP A 402 -12.18 -20.09 7.25
CA ASP A 402 -12.12 -21.30 6.44
C ASP A 402 -13.47 -21.56 5.76
N ILE A 403 -13.42 -22.15 4.56
CA ILE A 403 -14.62 -22.54 3.82
C ILE A 403 -15.33 -23.69 4.56
N PRO A 404 -16.56 -23.49 5.08
CA PRO A 404 -17.19 -24.46 5.96
C PRO A 404 -17.76 -25.69 5.23
N LYS A 405 -18.01 -25.56 3.91
CA LYS A 405 -18.61 -26.60 3.06
C LYS A 405 -18.06 -26.51 1.65
N GLU A 406 -17.84 -27.67 1.01
CA GLU A 406 -17.39 -27.74 -0.38
C GLU A 406 -18.38 -27.05 -1.34
N MET A 407 -17.83 -26.40 -2.36
CA MET A 407 -18.59 -25.73 -3.43
C MET A 407 -18.19 -26.30 -4.80
N PRO A 408 -18.57 -27.55 -5.13
CA PRO A 408 -18.04 -28.28 -6.29
C PRO A 408 -18.47 -27.70 -7.65
N ASN A 409 -19.49 -26.83 -7.67
CA ASN A 409 -19.98 -26.20 -8.90
C ASN A 409 -19.58 -24.72 -9.01
N LEU A 410 -18.79 -24.19 -8.06
CA LEU A 410 -18.31 -22.80 -8.10
C LEU A 410 -16.95 -22.80 -8.80
N PRO A 411 -16.85 -22.29 -10.05
CA PRO A 411 -15.71 -22.56 -10.92
C PRO A 411 -14.55 -21.55 -10.73
N VAL A 412 -14.56 -20.78 -9.65
CA VAL A 412 -13.62 -19.69 -9.36
C VAL A 412 -13.03 -19.84 -7.97
N ALA A 413 -11.81 -19.33 -7.81
CA ALA A 413 -11.18 -19.17 -6.50
C ALA A 413 -11.96 -18.17 -5.64
N ARG A 414 -11.87 -18.31 -4.31
CA ARG A 414 -12.76 -17.60 -3.39
C ARG A 414 -12.13 -17.45 -2.02
N ILE A 415 -12.52 -16.39 -1.34
CA ILE A 415 -12.31 -16.21 0.09
C ILE A 415 -13.67 -16.03 0.76
N LEU A 416 -13.71 -16.21 2.08
CA LEU A 416 -14.91 -16.02 2.89
C LEU A 416 -14.51 -15.20 4.11
N TYR A 417 -15.28 -14.17 4.45
CA TYR A 417 -14.98 -13.35 5.63
C TYR A 417 -16.20 -12.87 6.40
N ARG A 418 -15.95 -12.48 7.65
CA ARG A 418 -16.85 -11.74 8.53
C ARG A 418 -16.44 -10.28 8.60
N HIS A 419 -17.43 -9.41 8.68
CA HIS A 419 -17.24 -7.98 8.96
C HIS A 419 -17.18 -7.71 10.45
N GLU A 420 -16.28 -6.82 10.87
CA GLU A 420 -16.34 -6.17 12.18
C GLU A 420 -17.21 -4.89 12.12
N PRO A 421 -17.99 -4.56 13.17
CA PRO A 421 -18.22 -5.36 14.38
C PRO A 421 -19.19 -6.53 14.17
N ASN A 422 -19.96 -6.48 13.08
CA ASN A 422 -20.86 -7.53 12.60
C ASN A 422 -21.29 -7.16 11.17
N PHE A 423 -21.99 -8.08 10.50
CA PHE A 423 -22.49 -7.88 9.15
C PHE A 423 -23.35 -6.62 9.00
N GLU A 424 -24.37 -6.44 9.84
CA GLU A 424 -25.32 -5.31 9.73
C GLU A 424 -24.62 -3.96 9.80
N ILE A 425 -23.81 -3.73 10.85
CA ILE A 425 -23.14 -2.44 11.06
C ILE A 425 -22.01 -2.26 10.06
N GLY A 426 -21.19 -3.29 9.82
CA GLY A 426 -20.03 -3.22 8.94
C GLY A 426 -20.43 -2.89 7.50
N THR A 427 -21.39 -3.65 6.95
CA THR A 427 -21.87 -3.42 5.58
C THR A 427 -22.65 -2.11 5.45
N THR A 428 -23.48 -1.74 6.44
CA THR A 428 -24.17 -0.44 6.43
C THR A 428 -23.16 0.70 6.46
N ALA A 429 -22.13 0.61 7.30
CA ALA A 429 -21.07 1.59 7.38
C ALA A 429 -20.30 1.73 6.06
N TRP A 430 -20.01 0.62 5.37
CA TRP A 430 -19.37 0.60 4.06
C TRP A 430 -20.20 1.33 3.01
N LEU A 431 -21.50 1.02 2.93
CA LEU A 431 -22.45 1.68 2.02
C LEU A 431 -22.56 3.18 2.30
N MET A 432 -22.67 3.57 3.58
CA MET A 432 -22.77 4.97 3.99
C MET A 432 -21.48 5.75 3.74
N ALA A 433 -20.32 5.10 3.88
CA ALA A 433 -19.03 5.69 3.54
C ALA A 433 -18.84 5.91 2.04
N GLY A 434 -19.63 5.22 1.21
CA GLY A 434 -19.47 5.18 -0.25
C GLY A 434 -18.34 4.25 -0.69
N GLY A 435 -18.14 3.13 0.01
CA GLY A 435 -17.22 2.07 -0.44
C GLY A 435 -17.74 1.38 -1.70
N GLY A 436 -16.84 1.09 -2.64
CA GLY A 436 -17.14 0.33 -3.86
C GLY A 436 -17.23 -1.18 -3.64
N HIS A 437 -17.45 -1.93 -4.71
CA HIS A 437 -17.48 -3.40 -4.72
C HIS A 437 -16.09 -4.00 -4.96
N HIS A 438 -15.22 -3.31 -5.69
CA HIS A 438 -13.82 -3.69 -5.83
C HIS A 438 -13.02 -3.22 -4.62
N SER A 439 -12.23 -4.14 -4.08
CA SER A 439 -11.39 -3.88 -2.92
C SER A 439 -10.05 -4.60 -3.00
N ILE A 440 -9.11 -4.14 -2.20
CA ILE A 440 -7.89 -4.87 -1.88
C ILE A 440 -8.07 -5.44 -0.48
N VAL A 441 -8.04 -6.76 -0.36
CA VAL A 441 -8.04 -7.46 0.93
C VAL A 441 -6.61 -7.74 1.35
N SER A 442 -6.33 -7.61 2.64
CA SER A 442 -5.02 -7.94 3.21
C SER A 442 -5.13 -8.59 4.59
N THR A 443 -4.47 -9.73 4.78
CA THR A 443 -4.18 -10.30 6.12
C THR A 443 -2.80 -9.91 6.62
N ALA A 444 -1.97 -9.31 5.76
CA ALA A 444 -0.65 -8.80 6.10
C ALA A 444 -0.71 -7.40 6.71
N LEU A 445 -1.63 -6.53 6.28
CA LEU A 445 -1.77 -5.15 6.73
C LEU A 445 -2.89 -4.99 7.77
N ASP A 446 -2.80 -3.92 8.56
CA ASP A 446 -3.85 -3.53 9.51
C ASP A 446 -4.40 -2.12 9.25
N ALA A 447 -5.49 -1.76 9.92
CA ALA A 447 -6.11 -0.46 9.76
C ALA A 447 -5.18 0.72 10.11
N ALA A 448 -4.17 0.51 10.96
CA ALA A 448 -3.20 1.55 11.32
C ALA A 448 -2.15 1.78 10.21
N ASP A 449 -1.80 0.76 9.44
CA ASP A 449 -0.99 0.89 8.22
C ASP A 449 -1.74 1.79 7.21
N ILE A 450 -3.03 1.53 6.96
CA ILE A 450 -3.86 2.33 6.02
C ILE A 450 -4.14 3.75 6.51
N LYS A 451 -4.45 3.92 7.80
CA LYS A 451 -4.62 5.26 8.41
C LYS A 451 -3.38 6.12 8.23
N LEU A 452 -2.19 5.53 8.40
CA LEU A 452 -0.94 6.28 8.21
C LEU A 452 -0.69 6.64 6.74
N PHE A 453 -0.94 5.71 5.81
CA PHE A 453 -0.84 6.00 4.38
C PHE A 453 -1.78 7.14 3.96
N ALA A 454 -3.04 7.08 4.38
CA ALA A 454 -4.01 8.13 4.10
C ALA A 454 -3.61 9.47 4.72
N HIS A 455 -3.13 9.46 5.98
CA HIS A 455 -2.65 10.68 6.64
C HIS A 455 -1.49 11.32 5.88
N LEU A 456 -0.46 10.55 5.52
CA LEU A 456 0.74 11.06 4.85
C LEU A 456 0.50 11.46 3.38
N THR A 457 -0.55 10.94 2.75
CA THR A 457 -1.00 11.35 1.41
C THR A 457 -2.07 12.44 1.41
N ASN A 458 -2.49 12.88 2.60
CA ASN A 458 -3.59 13.83 2.79
C ASN A 458 -4.88 13.37 2.08
N THR A 459 -5.23 12.11 2.30
CA THR A 459 -6.42 11.43 1.79
C THR A 459 -7.37 11.15 2.95
N GLU A 460 -8.67 11.33 2.74
CA GLU A 460 -9.67 10.97 3.74
C GLU A 460 -9.64 9.45 3.98
N CYS A 461 -9.78 9.02 5.24
CA CYS A 461 -9.84 7.61 5.59
C CYS A 461 -10.95 7.36 6.60
N ILE A 462 -11.91 6.54 6.20
CA ILE A 462 -12.96 6.02 7.08
C ILE A 462 -12.57 4.62 7.46
N VAL A 463 -12.52 4.37 8.77
CA VAL A 463 -12.24 3.03 9.31
C VAL A 463 -13.47 2.46 9.97
N ILE A 464 -13.83 1.26 9.53
CA ILE A 464 -14.93 0.46 10.05
C ILE A 464 -14.26 -0.66 10.84
N ASP A 465 -14.47 -0.69 12.15
CA ASP A 465 -13.83 -1.62 13.07
C ASP A 465 -14.82 -2.08 14.14
N LYS A 466 -14.37 -2.95 15.05
CA LYS A 466 -15.19 -3.47 16.16
C LYS A 466 -15.82 -2.41 17.07
N HIS A 467 -15.37 -1.15 17.00
CA HIS A 467 -15.89 -0.03 17.78
C HIS A 467 -16.87 0.83 16.99
N THR A 468 -17.08 0.55 15.70
CA THR A 468 -18.04 1.25 14.85
C THR A 468 -19.46 0.96 15.33
N THR A 469 -20.28 2.01 15.38
CA THR A 469 -21.67 1.96 15.80
C THR A 469 -22.56 2.67 14.78
N GLU A 470 -23.88 2.51 14.93
CA GLU A 470 -24.86 3.18 14.06
C GLU A 470 -24.70 4.71 14.03
N LYS A 471 -24.19 5.31 15.10
CA LYS A 471 -24.01 6.77 15.17
C LYS A 471 -22.87 7.25 14.29
N ASP A 472 -21.86 6.40 14.08
CA ASP A 472 -20.66 6.79 13.36
C ASP A 472 -20.96 6.93 11.88
N TYR A 473 -21.67 5.98 11.27
CA TYR A 473 -21.88 5.99 9.82
C TYR A 473 -22.81 7.11 9.31
N TYR A 474 -23.62 7.73 10.17
CA TYR A 474 -24.38 8.93 9.80
C TYR A 474 -23.53 10.20 9.78
N SER A 475 -22.28 10.13 10.25
CA SER A 475 -21.33 11.25 10.28
C SER A 475 -20.23 11.17 9.23
N TYR A 476 -20.25 10.11 8.41
CA TYR A 476 -19.29 9.84 7.33
C TYR A 476 -19.45 10.79 6.13
#